data_AF-A0A5N7CZS3-F1
#
_entry.id   AF-A0A5N7CZS3-F1
#
_cell.length_a   1.000
_cell.length_b   1.000
_cell.length_c   1.000
_cell.angle_alpha   90.00
_cell.angle_beta   90.00
_cell.angle_gamma   90.00
#
_symmetry.space_group_name_H-M   'P 1'
#
loop_
_entity.id
_entity.type
_entity.pdbx_description
1 polymer ?
#
loop_
_entity_poly.entity_id
_entity_poly.type
_entity_poly.pdbx_seq_one_letter_code
_entity_poly.pdbx_strand_id
1 'polypeptide(L)'
;MRARLCELHSIGWGARRIHAKHPEIPISTISYTLKMERVRDDNQSLTRTARTRKLTEKRRGHTSSQRHSEPHVTSEPVLKGINEAV
;
A
#
# COMPACT_ATOMS: atom_id res chain seq x y z
N MET A 1 -5.58 8.48 18.62
CA MET A 1 -6.14 7.30 19.33
C MET A 1 -5.26 6.05 19.23
N ARG A 2 -4.72 5.67 18.05
CA ARG A 2 -3.86 4.47 17.91
C ARG A 2 -2.61 4.52 18.80
N ALA A 3 -1.90 5.64 18.80
CA ALA A 3 -0.71 5.85 19.65
C ALA A 3 -0.99 5.51 21.12
N ARG A 4 -2.12 5.97 21.67
CA ARG A 4 -2.55 5.66 23.04
C ARG A 4 -2.77 4.16 23.28
N LEU A 5 -3.29 3.41 22.31
CA LEU A 5 -3.45 1.95 22.43
C LEU A 5 -2.09 1.24 22.45
N CYS A 6 -1.16 1.69 21.59
CA CYS A 6 0.21 1.21 21.52
C CYS A 6 0.99 1.51 22.81
N GLU A 7 0.86 2.73 23.37
CA GLU A 7 1.43 3.10 24.67
C GLU A 7 0.91 2.22 25.82
N LEU A 8 -0.41 1.97 25.88
CA LEU A 8 -0.96 1.07 26.91
C LEU A 8 -0.42 -0.35 26.75
N HIS A 9 -0.28 -0.82 25.51
CA HIS A 9 0.25 -2.13 25.21
C HIS A 9 1.75 -2.25 25.52
N SER A 10 2.56 -1.20 25.31
CA SER A 10 3.98 -1.18 25.69
C SER A 10 4.18 -1.25 27.21
N ILE A 11 3.22 -0.75 27.99
CA ILE A 11 3.15 -0.90 29.46
C ILE A 11 2.63 -2.30 29.86
N GLY A 12 2.36 -3.19 28.92
CA GLY A 12 1.95 -4.58 29.15
C GLY A 12 0.44 -4.78 29.30
N TRP A 13 -0.39 -3.82 28.90
CA TRP A 13 -1.84 -4.00 28.94
C TRP A 13 -2.31 -4.87 27.78
N GLY A 14 -3.06 -5.94 28.11
CA GLY A 14 -3.75 -6.77 27.11
C GLY A 14 -5.02 -6.10 26.56
N ALA A 15 -5.46 -6.55 25.38
CA ALA A 15 -6.61 -5.97 24.67
C ALA A 15 -7.91 -5.88 25.51
N ARG A 16 -8.21 -6.90 26.34
CA ARG A 16 -9.38 -6.87 27.24
C ARG A 16 -9.28 -5.74 28.28
N ARG A 17 -8.09 -5.53 28.85
CA ARG A 17 -7.85 -4.47 29.86
C ARG A 17 -7.94 -3.09 29.22
N ILE A 18 -7.45 -2.95 28.00
CA ILE A 18 -7.57 -1.71 27.22
C ILE A 18 -9.03 -1.41 26.89
N HIS A 19 -9.81 -2.42 26.47
CA HIS A 19 -11.25 -2.26 26.21
C HIS A 19 -12.03 -1.87 27.47
N ALA A 20 -11.69 -2.42 28.64
CA ALA A 20 -12.32 -2.02 29.90
C ALA A 20 -12.11 -0.53 30.23
N LYS A 21 -10.98 0.05 29.81
CA LYS A 21 -10.68 1.48 29.95
C LYS A 21 -11.25 2.34 28.81
N HIS A 22 -11.40 1.74 27.63
CA HIS A 22 -11.89 2.36 26.40
C HIS A 22 -13.04 1.52 25.80
N PRO A 23 -14.21 1.46 26.48
CA PRO A 23 -15.33 0.64 26.03
C PRO A 23 -15.92 1.14 24.70
N GLU A 24 -15.69 2.41 24.35
CA GLU A 24 -16.07 3.01 23.08
C GLU A 24 -15.34 2.38 21.87
N ILE A 25 -14.20 1.71 22.11
CA ILE A 25 -13.44 1.04 21.06
C ILE A 25 -13.71 -0.46 21.10
N PRO A 26 -14.22 -1.05 20.00
CA PRO A 26 -14.41 -2.49 19.93
C PRO A 26 -13.11 -3.25 20.19
N ILE A 27 -13.21 -4.37 20.91
CA ILE A 27 -12.05 -5.21 21.23
C ILE A 27 -11.34 -5.73 19.97
N SER A 28 -12.08 -5.94 18.89
CA SER A 28 -11.54 -6.31 17.57
C SER A 28 -10.63 -5.23 17.00
N THR A 29 -11.04 -3.96 17.09
CA THR A 29 -10.26 -2.80 16.64
C THR A 29 -8.98 -2.63 17.45
N ILE A 30 -9.04 -2.84 18.77
CA ILE A 30 -7.85 -2.83 19.64
C ILE A 30 -6.90 -3.95 19.20
N SER A 31 -7.40 -5.18 19.11
CA SER A 31 -6.60 -6.36 18.74
C SER A 31 -5.94 -6.21 17.37
N TYR A 32 -6.68 -5.71 16.38
CA TYR A 32 -6.16 -5.41 15.05
C TYR A 32 -5.08 -4.33 15.09
N THR A 33 -5.28 -3.28 15.90
CA THR A 33 -4.31 -2.19 16.02
C THR A 33 -2.99 -2.67 16.60
N LEU A 34 -3.02 -3.46 17.68
CA LEU A 34 -1.83 -4.04 18.30
C LEU A 34 -1.10 -5.02 17.37
N LYS A 35 -1.85 -5.85 16.62
CA LYS A 35 -1.25 -6.78 15.65
C LYS A 35 -0.50 -6.03 14.54
N MET A 36 -1.09 -4.95 14.05
CA MET A 36 -0.54 -4.18 12.93
C MET A 36 0.55 -3.18 13.36
N GLU A 37 0.67 -2.88 14.66
CA GLU A 37 1.77 -2.05 15.20
C GLU A 37 3.14 -2.57 14.76
N ARG A 38 3.33 -3.91 14.73
CA ARG A 38 4.58 -4.54 14.27
C ARG A 38 4.92 -4.30 12.79
N VAL A 39 3.92 -3.96 11.98
CA VAL A 39 4.08 -3.80 10.52
C VAL A 39 4.09 -2.32 10.14
N ARG A 40 3.55 -1.45 10.99
CA ARG A 40 3.51 -0.02 10.76
C ARG A 40 4.79 0.62 11.29
N ASP A 41 5.34 1.53 10.50
CA ASP A 41 6.40 2.41 10.96
C ASP A 41 5.76 3.64 11.63
N ASP A 42 6.13 3.91 12.88
CA ASP A 42 5.68 5.07 13.67
C ASP A 42 4.15 5.36 13.61
N ASN A 43 3.31 4.34 13.85
CA ASN A 43 1.85 4.44 13.79
C ASN A 43 1.24 4.89 12.44
N GLN A 44 2.05 5.00 11.39
CA GLN A 44 1.58 5.38 10.06
C GLN A 44 0.86 4.21 9.39
N SER A 45 -0.23 4.52 8.69
CA SER A 45 -0.92 3.49 7.91
C SER A 45 -0.02 3.05 6.76
N LEU A 46 0.01 1.74 6.50
CA LEU A 46 0.74 1.21 5.35
C LEU A 46 0.23 1.89 4.08
N THR A 47 1.16 2.43 3.30
CA THR A 47 0.85 2.89 1.96
C THR A 47 0.27 1.72 1.18
N ARG A 48 -0.83 1.94 0.46
CA ARG A 48 -1.44 0.90 -0.35
C ARG A 48 -0.40 0.38 -1.33
N THR A 49 0.00 -0.88 -1.18
CA THR A 49 0.92 -1.52 -2.14
C THR A 49 0.29 -1.44 -3.51
N ALA A 50 0.87 -0.63 -4.39
CA ALA A 50 0.43 -0.58 -5.78
C ALA A 50 0.69 -1.96 -6.40
N ARG A 51 -0.19 -2.37 -7.31
CA ARG A 51 0.06 -3.56 -8.12
C ARG A 51 1.41 -3.41 -8.82
N THR A 52 2.25 -4.43 -8.76
CA THR A 52 3.53 -4.46 -9.47
C THR A 52 3.29 -4.16 -10.96
N ARG A 53 3.99 -3.14 -11.48
CA ARG A 53 3.83 -2.71 -12.87
C ARG A 53 4.64 -3.63 -13.77
N LYS A 54 3.99 -4.23 -14.78
CA LYS A 54 4.67 -5.04 -15.80
C LYS A 54 5.60 -4.22 -16.72
N LEU A 55 5.47 -2.89 -16.73
CA LEU A 55 6.22 -1.99 -17.61
C LEU A 55 6.98 -0.94 -16.78
N THR A 56 8.27 -0.78 -17.09
CA THR A 56 9.12 0.28 -16.53
C THR A 56 8.65 1.67 -16.98
N GLU A 57 8.90 2.70 -16.16
CA GLU A 57 8.58 4.11 -16.44
C GLU A 57 9.05 4.56 -17.85
N LYS A 58 10.30 4.21 -18.20
CA LYS A 58 10.91 4.56 -19.49
C LYS A 58 10.11 4.00 -20.66
N ARG A 59 9.85 2.68 -20.66
CA ARG A 59 9.07 2.02 -21.72
C ARG A 59 7.66 2.58 -21.86
N ARG A 60 7.03 3.00 -20.74
CA ARG A 60 5.72 3.66 -20.77
C ARG A 60 5.77 5.00 -21.51
N GLY A 61 6.77 5.84 -21.22
CA GLY A 61 6.98 7.10 -21.91
C GLY A 61 7.07 6.91 -23.44
N HIS A 62 7.81 5.89 -23.88
CA HIS A 62 7.95 5.55 -25.29
C HIS A 62 6.62 5.06 -25.91
N THR A 63 5.85 4.21 -25.20
CA THR A 63 4.52 3.80 -25.71
C THR A 63 3.55 4.97 -25.81
N SER A 64 3.66 5.96 -24.92
CA SER A 64 2.80 7.14 -24.92
C SER A 64 3.17 8.07 -26.06
N SER A 65 4.46 8.37 -26.25
CA SER A 65 4.92 9.21 -27.36
C SER A 65 4.57 8.57 -28.71
N GLN A 66 4.82 7.27 -28.88
CA GLN A 66 4.53 6.58 -30.15
C GLN A 66 3.03 6.56 -30.47
N ARG A 67 2.15 6.37 -29.47
CA ARG A 67 0.70 6.47 -29.67
C ARG A 67 0.21 7.89 -30.00
N HIS A 68 0.87 8.91 -29.46
CA HIS A 68 0.57 10.30 -29.81
C HIS A 68 1.01 10.63 -31.23
N SER A 69 2.15 10.09 -31.68
CA SER A 69 2.67 10.26 -33.04
C SER A 69 1.89 9.45 -34.08
N GLU A 70 1.42 8.25 -33.73
CA GLU A 70 0.79 7.31 -34.65
C GLU A 70 -0.52 6.73 -34.04
N PRO A 71 -1.63 7.49 -34.06
CA PRO A 71 -2.87 7.10 -33.38
C PRO A 71 -3.58 5.89 -34.01
N HIS A 72 -3.23 5.54 -35.25
CA HIS A 72 -3.81 4.40 -35.98
C HIS A 72 -3.10 3.07 -35.69
N VAL A 73 -1.96 3.10 -34.99
CA VAL A 73 -1.18 1.89 -34.74
C VAL A 73 -1.76 1.14 -33.55
N THR A 74 -2.09 -0.14 -33.78
CA THR A 74 -2.62 -1.03 -32.74
C THR A 74 -1.56 -1.32 -31.67
N SER A 75 -1.96 -1.72 -30.47
CA SER A 75 -1.04 -1.94 -29.34
C SER A 75 0.03 -3.00 -29.57
N GLU A 76 -0.25 -4.03 -30.37
CA GLU A 76 0.67 -5.15 -30.64
C GLU A 76 2.00 -4.73 -31.29
N PRO A 77 2.02 -4.00 -32.43
CA PRO A 77 3.28 -3.55 -33.04
C PRO A 77 4.08 -2.58 -32.15
N VAL A 78 3.40 -1.71 -31.39
CA VAL A 78 4.07 -0.78 -30.45
C VAL A 78 4.81 -1.56 -29.35
N LEU A 79 4.19 -2.60 -28.81
CA LEU A 79 4.79 -3.42 -27.76
C LEU A 79 5.91 -4.31 -28.30
N LYS A 80 5.79 -4.80 -29.54
CA LYS A 80 6.81 -5.62 -30.21
C LYS A 80 8.10 -4.82 -30.46
N GLY A 81 8.00 -3.61 -31.01
CA GLY A 81 9.17 -2.75 -31.25
C GLY A 81 9.96 -2.39 -29.98
N ILE A 82 9.29 -2.27 -28.84
CA ILE A 82 9.92 -1.98 -27.54
C ILE A 82 10.63 -3.21 -26.95
N ASN A 83 10.20 -4.43 -27.32
CA ASN A 83 10.86 -5.66 -26.89
C ASN A 83 12.07 -6.01 -27.76
N GLU A 84 12.08 -5.63 -29.04
CA GLU A 84 13.18 -5.88 -29.98
C GLU A 84 14.33 -4.86 -29.87
N ALA A 85 14.09 -3.69 -29.26
CA ALA A 85 15.10 -2.65 -29.04
C ALA A 85 15.97 -2.87 -27.78
N VAL A 86 16.14 -4.12 -27.34
CA VAL A 86 17.01 -4.57 -26.23
C VAL A 86 18.05 -5.52 -26.76
#